data_AF-A0A959QX16-F1
#
_entry.id   AF-A0A959QX16-F1
#
_cell.length_a   1.000
_cell.length_b   1.000
_cell.length_c   1.000
_cell.angle_alpha   90.00
_cell.angle_beta   90.00
_cell.angle_gamma   90.00
#
_symmetry.space_group_name_H-M   'P 1'
#
loop_
_entity.id
_entity.type
_entity.pdbx_description
1 polymer ?
#
loop_
_entity_poly.entity_id
_entity_poly.type
_entity_poly.pdbx_seq_one_letter_code
_entity_poly.pdbx_strand_id
1 'polypeptide(L)'
;MESIPYAQATGTLEKMLEKIKTASVPEKFSSDFVSSVLGMKGGTPRSTIPFIKKMGFVSDDGTPTERYKEFRNPNASEKAIADAMREVYSSLFSANEYIYNSEIDELKGIVLQVTGLDKSSTPFRKIISTFLALNKLADFKSKSYSPQVEFSEEEKSISIKAEKSKPEVKESINLSYTINLNLPATTDIEVFNAVFKSLKEHLLDN
;
A
#
# COMPACT_ATOMS: atom_id res chain seq x y z
N MET A 1 24.20 1.23 11.87
CA MET A 1 23.77 2.42 11.11
C MET A 1 23.18 1.93 9.81
N GLU A 2 21.94 2.30 9.54
CA GLU A 2 21.21 1.83 8.36
C GLU A 2 21.32 2.85 7.23
N SER A 3 21.53 2.36 6.01
CA SER A 3 21.55 3.20 4.81
C SER A 3 20.14 3.30 4.24
N ILE A 4 19.44 4.39 4.58
CA ILE A 4 18.09 4.64 4.09
C ILE A 4 18.13 5.18 2.64
N PRO A 5 17.37 4.58 1.70
CA PRO A 5 17.31 5.06 0.32
C PRO A 5 16.65 6.44 0.21
N TYR A 6 17.12 7.25 -0.74
CA TYR A 6 16.54 8.55 -1.08
C TYR A 6 16.63 8.83 -2.57
N ALA A 7 15.73 9.69 -3.07
CA ALA A 7 15.77 10.17 -4.44
C ALA A 7 16.79 11.31 -4.58
N GLN A 8 17.50 11.35 -5.70
CA GLN A 8 18.47 12.42 -5.96
C GLN A 8 17.79 13.78 -6.16
N ALA A 9 16.61 13.77 -6.76
CA ALA A 9 15.75 14.94 -6.94
C ALA A 9 14.29 14.53 -6.75
N THR A 10 13.67 14.99 -5.66
CA THR A 10 12.29 14.65 -5.28
C THR A 10 11.28 15.10 -6.32
N GLY A 11 11.42 16.31 -6.86
CA GLY A 11 10.53 16.77 -7.94
C GLY A 11 10.64 15.97 -9.24
N THR A 12 11.75 15.26 -9.46
CA THR A 12 11.85 14.31 -10.60
C THR A 12 11.16 13.00 -10.27
N LEU A 13 11.27 12.52 -9.03
CA LEU A 13 10.53 11.35 -8.55
C LEU A 13 9.02 11.56 -8.65
N GLU A 14 8.50 12.67 -8.13
CA GLU A 14 7.06 13.00 -8.19
C GLU A 14 6.55 12.99 -9.65
N LYS A 15 7.23 13.71 -10.54
CA LYS A 15 6.89 13.72 -11.97
C LYS A 15 6.97 12.34 -12.63
N MET A 16 7.93 11.51 -12.23
CA MET A 16 8.06 10.14 -12.74
C MET A 16 6.87 9.29 -12.29
N LEU A 17 6.49 9.36 -11.01
CA LEU A 17 5.33 8.65 -10.46
C LEU A 17 4.02 9.08 -11.15
N GLU A 18 3.83 10.37 -11.39
CA GLU A 18 2.67 10.89 -12.15
C GLU A 18 2.62 10.36 -13.58
N LYS A 19 3.76 10.35 -14.27
CA LYS A 19 3.86 9.84 -15.65
C LYS A 19 3.67 8.32 -15.72
N ILE A 20 4.09 7.58 -14.70
CA ILE A 20 3.86 6.13 -14.62
C ILE A 20 2.35 5.81 -14.60
N LYS A 21 1.52 6.61 -13.91
CA LYS A 21 0.08 6.41 -13.85
C LYS A 21 -0.58 6.50 -15.23
N THR A 22 -0.06 7.34 -16.13
CA THR A 22 -0.68 7.63 -17.44
C THR A 22 -0.01 6.94 -18.63
N ALA A 23 1.26 6.55 -18.53
CA ALA A 23 1.99 5.85 -19.59
C ALA A 23 1.43 4.44 -19.83
N SER A 24 1.85 3.72 -20.86
CA SER A 24 1.56 2.27 -20.98
C SER A 24 2.53 1.44 -20.13
N VAL A 25 2.13 0.21 -19.72
CA VAL A 25 3.02 -0.70 -18.98
C VAL A 25 4.11 -1.19 -19.95
N PRO A 26 5.41 -0.95 -19.67
CA PRO A 26 6.48 -1.43 -20.53
C PRO A 26 6.79 -2.90 -20.27
N GLU A 27 7.42 -3.58 -21.25
CA GLU A 27 8.06 -4.87 -21.00
C GLU A 27 9.24 -4.71 -20.02
N LYS A 28 10.02 -3.63 -20.18
CA LYS A 28 11.12 -3.27 -19.28
C LYS A 28 11.12 -1.78 -18.96
N PHE A 29 11.17 -1.47 -17.67
CA PHE A 29 11.38 -0.13 -17.15
C PHE A 29 12.85 0.28 -17.28
N SER A 30 13.25 0.61 -18.52
CA SER A 30 14.63 0.98 -18.87
C SER A 30 14.81 2.50 -18.93
N SER A 31 16.08 2.95 -19.04
CA SER A 31 16.39 4.35 -19.37
C SER A 31 15.72 4.81 -20.66
N ASP A 32 15.60 3.91 -21.64
CA ASP A 32 14.99 4.23 -22.93
C ASP A 32 13.50 4.45 -22.77
N PHE A 33 12.80 3.61 -22.00
CA PHE A 33 11.39 3.82 -21.65
C PHE A 33 11.18 5.17 -20.94
N VAL A 34 12.00 5.47 -19.94
CA VAL A 34 11.93 6.75 -19.20
C VAL A 34 12.12 7.95 -20.13
N SER A 35 13.02 7.86 -21.10
CA SER A 35 13.30 8.97 -22.02
C SER A 35 12.29 9.10 -23.17
N SER A 36 11.81 7.99 -23.73
CA SER A 36 10.96 7.96 -24.92
C SER A 36 9.48 8.02 -24.59
N VAL A 37 9.01 7.16 -23.68
CA VAL A 37 7.59 7.03 -23.34
C VAL A 37 7.20 8.01 -22.23
N LEU A 38 7.99 8.07 -21.15
CA LEU A 38 7.72 9.07 -20.10
C LEU A 38 8.15 10.48 -20.54
N GLY A 39 8.96 10.62 -21.60
CA GLY A 39 9.45 11.92 -22.08
C GLY A 39 10.40 12.61 -21.11
N MET A 40 11.03 11.86 -20.19
CA MET A 40 11.92 12.40 -19.17
C MET A 40 13.38 12.21 -19.60
N LYS A 41 13.92 13.21 -20.29
CA LYS A 41 15.31 13.20 -20.78
C LYS A 41 16.30 13.69 -19.71
N GLY A 42 17.54 13.22 -19.78
CA GLY A 42 18.65 13.67 -18.92
C GLY A 42 19.10 12.63 -17.87
N GLY A 43 20.11 13.02 -17.08
CA GLY A 43 20.72 12.14 -16.07
C GLY A 43 19.85 11.95 -14.82
N THR A 44 19.10 12.96 -14.41
CA THR A 44 18.30 12.93 -13.17
C THR A 44 17.15 11.91 -13.20
N PRO A 45 16.35 11.79 -14.29
CA PRO A 45 15.36 10.73 -14.38
C PRO A 45 16.01 9.33 -14.34
N ARG A 46 17.14 9.16 -15.04
CA ARG A 46 17.89 7.88 -15.06
C ARG A 46 18.38 7.49 -13.67
N SER A 47 18.87 8.45 -12.87
CA SER A 47 19.30 8.20 -11.49
C SER A 47 18.15 7.95 -10.50
N THR A 48 16.90 8.15 -10.92
CA THR A 48 15.71 7.82 -10.12
C THR A 48 15.28 6.36 -10.28
N ILE A 49 15.66 5.69 -11.39
CA ILE A 49 15.31 4.29 -11.67
C ILE A 49 15.69 3.34 -10.52
N PRO A 50 16.91 3.40 -9.93
CA PRO A 50 17.26 2.53 -8.81
C PRO A 50 16.33 2.70 -7.60
N PHE A 51 15.84 3.91 -7.36
CA PHE A 51 14.91 4.18 -6.26
C PHE A 51 13.53 3.56 -6.53
N ILE A 52 13.03 3.65 -7.77
CA ILE A 52 11.79 2.97 -8.20
C ILE A 52 11.91 1.44 -8.01
N LYS A 53 13.09 0.88 -8.31
CA LYS A 53 13.36 -0.55 -8.03
C LYS A 53 13.33 -0.85 -6.53
N LYS A 54 13.97 -0.01 -5.70
CA LYS A 54 13.95 -0.15 -4.24
C LYS A 54 12.53 -0.07 -3.65
N MET A 55 11.63 0.71 -4.25
CA MET A 55 10.21 0.75 -3.86
C MET A 55 9.43 -0.51 -4.24
N GLY A 56 10.02 -1.46 -4.96
CA GLY A 56 9.37 -2.71 -5.35
C GLY A 56 8.35 -2.55 -6.48
N PHE A 57 8.33 -1.41 -7.18
CA PHE A 57 7.54 -1.23 -8.41
C PHE A 57 8.18 -1.93 -9.61
N VAL A 58 9.49 -2.06 -9.60
CA VAL A 58 10.23 -2.67 -10.68
C VAL A 58 11.22 -3.65 -10.06
N SER A 59 11.28 -4.86 -10.58
CA SER A 59 12.25 -5.87 -10.16
C SER A 59 13.67 -5.54 -10.63
N ASP A 60 14.64 -6.31 -10.18
CA ASP A 60 16.05 -6.08 -10.51
C ASP A 60 16.34 -6.21 -12.01
N ASP A 61 15.62 -7.08 -12.74
CA ASP A 61 15.72 -7.26 -14.19
C ASP A 61 15.01 -6.16 -15.01
N GLY A 62 14.31 -5.25 -14.33
CA GLY A 62 13.58 -4.14 -14.95
C GLY A 62 12.15 -4.45 -15.32
N THR A 63 11.60 -5.62 -14.97
CA THR A 63 10.19 -5.91 -15.23
C THR A 63 9.27 -5.19 -14.22
N PRO A 64 8.12 -4.60 -14.66
CA PRO A 64 7.15 -4.04 -13.74
C PRO A 64 6.50 -5.12 -12.87
N THR A 65 6.41 -4.89 -11.56
CA THR A 65 5.82 -5.82 -10.59
C THR A 65 4.30 -5.68 -10.50
N GLU A 66 3.63 -6.56 -9.75
CA GLU A 66 2.19 -6.40 -9.44
C GLU A 66 1.91 -5.06 -8.74
N ARG A 67 2.78 -4.64 -7.81
CA ARG A 67 2.70 -3.33 -7.17
C ARG A 67 2.72 -2.16 -8.17
N TYR A 68 3.44 -2.29 -9.29
CA TYR A 68 3.41 -1.27 -10.34
C TYR A 68 2.06 -1.20 -11.04
N LYS A 69 1.40 -2.35 -11.27
CA LYS A 69 0.04 -2.38 -11.83
C LYS A 69 -0.97 -1.79 -10.85
N GLU A 70 -0.88 -2.14 -9.56
CA GLU A 70 -1.68 -1.55 -8.49
C GLU A 70 -1.47 -0.04 -8.40
N PHE A 71 -0.22 0.42 -8.50
CA PHE A 71 0.10 1.84 -8.46
C PHE A 71 -0.55 2.65 -9.58
N ARG A 72 -0.77 2.02 -10.74
CA ARG A 72 -1.45 2.66 -11.88
C ARG A 72 -2.96 2.70 -11.71
N ASN A 73 -3.54 1.82 -10.90
CA ASN A 73 -4.96 1.87 -10.59
C ASN A 73 -5.23 3.05 -9.66
N PRO A 74 -6.03 4.06 -10.05
CA PRO A 74 -6.29 5.25 -9.23
C PRO A 74 -6.78 4.91 -7.82
N ASN A 75 -7.58 3.85 -7.69
CA ASN A 75 -8.18 3.42 -6.43
C ASN A 75 -7.20 2.70 -5.49
N ALA A 76 -6.11 2.16 -6.03
CA ALA A 76 -5.08 1.43 -5.26
C ALA A 76 -3.74 2.18 -5.22
N SER A 77 -3.61 3.29 -5.96
CA SER A 77 -2.32 3.95 -6.18
C SER A 77 -1.68 4.47 -4.90
N GLU A 78 -2.48 5.09 -4.02
CA GLU A 78 -2.02 5.67 -2.77
C GLU A 78 -1.64 4.58 -1.77
N LYS A 79 -2.40 3.47 -1.74
CA LYS A 79 -2.10 2.28 -0.95
C LYS A 79 -0.79 1.62 -1.41
N ALA A 80 -0.59 1.47 -2.72
CA ALA A 80 0.63 0.87 -3.26
C ALA A 80 1.89 1.67 -2.87
N ILE A 81 1.80 3.00 -2.78
CA ILE A 81 2.89 3.84 -2.25
C ILE A 81 3.05 3.62 -0.75
N ALA A 82 1.98 3.59 0.03
CA ALA A 82 2.05 3.36 1.47
C ALA A 82 2.72 2.03 1.81
N ASP A 83 2.35 0.95 1.11
CA ASP A 83 2.93 -0.38 1.28
C ASP A 83 4.42 -0.38 0.85
N ALA A 84 4.78 0.29 -0.25
CA ALA A 84 6.19 0.48 -0.63
C ALA A 84 6.99 1.27 0.41
N MET A 85 6.40 2.31 1.00
CA MET A 85 7.06 3.12 2.02
C MET A 85 7.33 2.33 3.29
N ARG A 86 6.41 1.46 3.73
CA ARG A 86 6.60 0.59 4.90
C ARG A 86 7.77 -0.37 4.72
N GLU A 87 7.99 -0.86 3.50
CA GLU A 87 9.13 -1.73 3.20
C GLU A 87 10.45 -0.96 3.12
N VAL A 88 10.48 0.12 2.32
CA VAL A 88 11.70 0.92 2.08
C VAL A 88 12.20 1.61 3.34
N TYR A 89 11.27 2.09 4.18
CA TYR A 89 11.55 2.83 5.41
C TYR A 89 11.20 2.01 6.66
N SER A 90 11.28 0.67 6.58
CA SER A 90 10.90 -0.24 7.65
C SER A 90 11.53 0.11 9.01
N SER A 91 12.77 0.56 9.03
CA SER A 91 13.46 1.04 10.24
C SER A 91 12.89 2.33 10.83
N LEU A 92 12.40 3.25 9.99
CA LEU A 92 11.69 4.45 10.45
C LEU A 92 10.32 4.08 11.05
N PHE A 93 9.58 3.19 10.38
CA PHE A 93 8.29 2.69 10.89
C PHE A 93 8.44 1.82 12.14
N SER A 94 9.58 1.14 12.30
CA SER A 94 9.90 0.39 13.53
C SER A 94 10.18 1.32 14.71
N ALA A 95 10.74 2.50 14.45
CA ALA A 95 10.99 3.51 15.48
C ALA A 95 9.70 4.27 15.87
N ASN A 96 8.83 4.54 14.90
CA ASN A 96 7.49 5.08 15.12
C ASN A 96 6.51 4.55 14.06
N GLU A 97 5.55 3.72 14.50
CA GLU A 97 4.53 3.11 13.63
C GLU A 97 3.70 4.17 12.87
N TYR A 98 3.50 5.32 13.50
CA TYR A 98 2.71 6.44 12.99
C TYR A 98 3.58 7.57 12.42
N ILE A 99 4.83 7.28 12.03
CA ILE A 99 5.75 8.30 11.51
C ILE A 99 5.20 9.06 10.28
N TYR A 100 4.33 8.43 9.51
CA TYR A 100 3.60 9.06 8.40
C TYR A 100 2.70 10.23 8.84
N ASN A 101 2.33 10.30 10.13
CA ASN A 101 1.53 11.36 10.73
C ASN A 101 2.33 12.22 11.73
N SER A 102 3.66 12.05 11.78
CA SER A 102 4.55 12.82 12.66
C SER A 102 4.80 14.24 12.14
N GLU A 103 5.17 15.14 13.05
CA GLU A 103 5.67 16.46 12.66
C GLU A 103 7.05 16.37 11.99
N ILE A 104 7.41 17.38 11.20
CA ILE A 104 8.68 17.40 10.45
C ILE A 104 9.90 17.30 11.38
N ASP A 105 9.84 17.90 12.58
CA ASP A 105 10.95 17.87 13.53
C ASP A 105 11.07 16.52 14.25
N GLU A 106 9.95 15.82 14.46
CA GLU A 106 9.95 14.44 14.95
C GLU A 106 10.55 13.49 13.90
N LEU A 107 10.12 13.61 12.64
CA LEU A 107 10.70 12.85 11.51
C LEU A 107 12.22 13.06 11.42
N LYS A 108 12.70 14.32 11.55
CA LYS A 108 14.14 14.63 11.59
C LYS A 108 14.84 13.90 12.75
N GLY A 109 14.23 13.89 13.94
CA GLY A 109 14.76 13.22 15.12
C GLY A 109 14.90 11.71 14.91
N ILE A 110 13.86 11.07 14.37
CA ILE A 110 13.86 9.63 14.09
C ILE A 110 14.89 9.27 13.01
N VAL A 111 14.94 10.04 11.91
CA VAL A 111 15.94 9.82 10.85
C VAL A 111 17.36 9.95 11.41
N LEU A 112 17.61 10.93 12.28
CA LEU A 112 18.90 11.10 12.95
C LEU A 112 19.24 9.89 13.83
N GLN A 113 18.28 9.41 14.62
CA GLN A 113 18.46 8.27 15.51
C GLN A 113 18.75 6.97 14.73
N VAL A 114 18.03 6.70 13.64
CA VAL A 114 18.16 5.47 12.85
C VAL A 114 19.43 5.47 11.98
N THR A 115 19.74 6.60 11.36
CA THR A 115 20.85 6.69 10.39
C THR A 115 22.18 7.12 11.02
N GLY A 116 22.15 7.87 12.12
CA GLY A 116 23.32 8.51 12.71
C GLY A 116 23.94 9.62 11.86
N LEU A 117 23.23 10.10 10.83
CA LEU A 117 23.73 11.13 9.90
C LEU A 117 23.76 12.52 10.54
N ASP A 118 24.71 13.35 10.12
CA ASP A 118 24.72 14.76 10.52
C ASP A 118 23.50 15.53 9.95
N LYS A 119 22.89 16.40 10.77
CA LYS A 119 21.70 17.20 10.38
C LYS A 119 21.95 18.12 9.18
N SER A 120 23.20 18.56 8.97
CA SER A 120 23.61 19.40 7.84
C SER A 120 23.94 18.58 6.59
N SER A 121 24.06 17.26 6.72
CA SER A 121 24.43 16.39 5.60
C SER A 121 23.38 16.40 4.49
N THR A 122 23.85 16.33 3.25
CA THR A 122 22.97 16.24 2.08
C THR A 122 22.09 14.98 2.10
N PRO A 123 22.60 13.78 2.44
CA PRO A 123 21.76 12.58 2.54
C PRO A 123 20.61 12.74 3.54
N PHE A 124 20.86 13.31 4.72
CA PHE A 124 19.83 13.55 5.74
C PHE A 124 18.67 14.38 5.18
N ARG A 125 18.99 15.52 4.54
CA ARG A 125 17.98 16.38 3.91
C ARG A 125 17.22 15.67 2.79
N LYS A 126 17.91 14.90 1.94
CA LYS A 126 17.27 14.16 0.84
C LYS A 126 16.35 13.05 1.33
N ILE A 127 16.69 12.34 2.40
CA ILE A 127 15.83 11.32 3.02
C ILE A 127 14.51 11.97 3.44
N ILE A 128 14.58 13.05 4.22
CA ILE A 128 13.39 13.76 4.71
C ILE A 128 12.54 14.28 3.54
N SER A 129 13.16 14.95 2.57
CA SER A 129 12.42 15.47 1.41
C SER A 129 11.78 14.36 0.58
N THR A 130 12.44 13.21 0.41
CA THR A 130 11.89 12.06 -0.33
C THR A 130 10.73 11.44 0.44
N PHE A 131 10.90 11.24 1.74
CA PHE A 131 9.85 10.71 2.61
C PHE A 131 8.61 11.59 2.57
N LEU A 132 8.75 12.91 2.74
CA LEU A 132 7.63 13.85 2.70
C LEU A 132 6.95 13.90 1.32
N ALA A 133 7.71 13.80 0.23
CA ALA A 133 7.15 13.75 -1.12
C ALA A 133 6.29 12.50 -1.32
N LEU A 134 6.77 11.34 -0.88
CA LEU A 134 6.02 10.08 -0.98
C LEU A 134 4.82 10.05 -0.03
N ASN A 135 4.96 10.58 1.18
CA ASN A 135 3.90 10.63 2.19
C ASN A 135 2.67 11.40 1.70
N LYS A 136 2.86 12.44 0.88
CA LYS A 136 1.77 13.19 0.24
C LYS A 136 0.96 12.38 -0.77
N LEU A 137 1.56 11.32 -1.33
CA LEU A 137 0.98 10.47 -2.35
C LEU A 137 0.48 9.14 -1.78
N ALA A 138 0.66 8.91 -0.48
CA ALA A 138 0.41 7.65 0.19
C ALA A 138 -0.82 7.73 1.08
N ASP A 139 -1.61 6.66 1.09
CA ASP A 139 -2.71 6.49 2.04
C ASP A 139 -2.43 5.29 2.95
N PHE A 140 -2.15 5.60 4.21
CA PHE A 140 -1.88 4.61 5.26
C PHE A 140 -3.14 4.17 6.01
N LYS A 141 -4.30 4.80 5.77
CA LYS A 141 -5.56 4.57 6.51
C LYS A 141 -6.50 3.59 5.81
N SER A 142 -6.45 3.45 4.48
CA SER A 142 -7.31 2.51 3.77
C SER A 142 -6.95 1.05 4.12
N LYS A 143 -7.93 0.32 4.67
CA LYS A 143 -7.85 -1.15 4.81
C LYS A 143 -7.69 -1.76 3.42
N SER A 144 -6.80 -2.75 3.30
CA SER A 144 -6.41 -3.38 2.05
C SER A 144 -7.57 -3.64 1.09
N TYR A 145 -7.54 -3.00 -0.08
CA TYR A 145 -8.24 -3.52 -1.25
C TYR A 145 -7.60 -4.86 -1.59
N SER A 146 -8.23 -5.94 -1.16
CA SER A 146 -7.97 -7.25 -1.73
C SER A 146 -8.56 -7.19 -3.15
N PRO A 147 -7.78 -7.44 -4.22
CA PRO A 147 -8.36 -7.57 -5.54
C PRO A 147 -9.33 -8.76 -5.49
N GLN A 148 -10.62 -8.47 -5.44
CA GLN A 148 -11.66 -9.43 -5.78
C GLN A 148 -11.41 -9.74 -7.27
N VAL A 149 -10.76 -10.87 -7.51
CA VAL A 149 -10.71 -11.45 -8.85
C VAL A 149 -12.15 -11.76 -9.21
N GLU A 150 -12.78 -10.90 -10.00
CA GLU A 150 -14.03 -11.22 -10.70
C GLU A 150 -13.70 -12.36 -11.68
N PHE A 151 -13.81 -13.59 -11.19
CA PHE A 151 -14.09 -14.73 -12.04
C PHE A 151 -15.50 -14.53 -12.57
N SER A 152 -15.61 -14.05 -13.80
CA SER A 152 -16.84 -14.10 -14.58
C SER A 152 -17.09 -15.57 -14.95
N GLU A 153 -17.75 -16.30 -14.06
CA GLU A 153 -18.47 -17.52 -14.44
C GLU A 153 -19.90 -17.12 -14.75
N GLU A 154 -20.17 -16.96 -16.05
CA GLU A 154 -21.52 -17.12 -16.57
C GLU A 154 -21.96 -18.55 -16.28
N GLU A 155 -22.92 -18.74 -15.37
CA GLU A 155 -23.96 -19.75 -15.57
C GLU A 155 -25.22 -19.50 -14.72
N LYS A 156 -26.34 -19.70 -15.41
CA LYS A 156 -27.73 -19.43 -15.03
C LYS A 156 -28.12 -20.03 -13.68
N SER A 157 -28.91 -19.28 -12.89
CA SER A 157 -30.26 -19.73 -12.52
C SER A 157 -31.07 -18.69 -11.73
N ILE A 158 -32.19 -18.32 -12.37
CA ILE A 158 -33.54 -18.17 -11.80
C ILE A 158 -33.74 -17.10 -10.71
N SER A 159 -34.39 -16.03 -11.19
CA SER A 159 -35.11 -15.03 -10.41
C SER A 159 -36.17 -15.67 -9.51
N ILE A 160 -36.07 -15.42 -8.20
CA ILE A 160 -37.22 -15.42 -7.31
C ILE A 160 -37.36 -14.02 -6.73
N LYS A 161 -38.49 -13.43 -7.09
CA LYS A 161 -39.03 -12.15 -6.66
C LYS A 161 -39.44 -12.27 -5.20
N ALA A 162 -38.90 -11.43 -4.32
CA ALA A 162 -39.49 -11.16 -3.01
C ALA A 162 -39.68 -9.65 -2.85
N GLU A 163 -40.89 -9.31 -2.42
CA GLU A 163 -41.50 -8.00 -2.47
C GLU A 163 -40.90 -6.98 -1.50
N LYS A 164 -41.12 -5.72 -1.87
CA LYS A 164 -40.90 -4.52 -1.07
C LYS A 164 -41.74 -4.55 0.21
N SER A 165 -41.13 -4.23 1.35
CA SER A 165 -41.79 -3.51 2.43
C SER A 165 -40.93 -2.33 2.89
N LYS A 166 -41.62 -1.22 3.17
CA LYS A 166 -41.16 0.15 3.44
C LYS A 166 -40.33 0.29 4.74
N PRO A 167 -39.69 1.46 4.97
CA PRO A 167 -38.64 1.64 5.96
C PRO A 167 -39.21 1.86 7.36
N GLU A 168 -38.62 1.19 8.35
CA GLU A 168 -38.74 1.56 9.76
C GLU A 168 -37.36 1.92 10.29
N VAL A 169 -37.22 3.19 10.66
CA VAL A 169 -36.12 3.69 11.47
C VAL A 169 -36.32 3.11 12.87
N LYS A 170 -35.52 2.10 13.22
CA LYS A 170 -35.23 1.76 14.61
C LYS A 170 -33.78 2.06 14.86
N GLU A 171 -33.52 2.95 15.81
CA GLU A 171 -32.20 3.13 16.41
C GLU A 171 -31.76 1.79 17.02
N SER A 172 -31.06 0.98 16.24
CA SER A 172 -30.36 -0.19 16.75
C SER A 172 -29.00 0.28 17.25
N ILE A 173 -28.78 0.13 18.55
CA ILE A 173 -27.45 0.26 19.15
C ILE A 173 -26.56 -0.79 18.46
N ASN A 174 -25.71 -0.36 17.54
CA ASN A 174 -24.78 -1.23 16.83
C ASN A 174 -23.62 -1.60 17.76
N LEU A 175 -23.85 -2.60 18.60
CA LEU A 175 -22.87 -3.09 19.57
C LEU A 175 -21.84 -3.95 18.82
N SER A 176 -20.70 -3.33 18.50
CA SER A 176 -19.59 -4.02 17.84
C SER A 176 -18.76 -4.76 18.89
N TYR A 177 -18.86 -6.08 18.91
CA TYR A 177 -18.05 -6.93 19.78
C TYR A 177 -16.90 -7.57 19.01
N THR A 178 -15.68 -7.43 19.52
CA THR A 178 -14.51 -8.16 19.04
C THR A 178 -14.31 -9.39 19.90
N ILE A 179 -14.55 -10.58 19.34
CA ILE A 179 -14.35 -11.86 20.02
C ILE A 179 -13.05 -12.49 19.51
N ASN A 180 -12.08 -12.70 20.39
CA ASN A 180 -10.86 -13.44 20.09
C ASN A 180 -11.05 -14.91 20.51
N LEU A 181 -10.99 -15.83 19.53
CA LEU A 181 -11.22 -17.25 19.77
C LEU A 181 -9.91 -18.02 19.56
N ASN A 182 -9.47 -18.74 20.58
CA ASN A 182 -8.33 -19.65 20.47
C ASN A 182 -8.84 -21.05 20.13
N LEU A 183 -8.67 -21.47 18.89
CA LEU A 183 -9.11 -22.80 18.45
C LEU A 183 -8.10 -23.85 18.93
N PRO A 184 -8.57 -25.00 19.47
CA PRO A 184 -7.68 -26.09 19.83
C PRO A 184 -6.98 -26.65 18.57
N ALA A 185 -5.75 -27.14 18.74
CA ALA A 185 -4.98 -27.78 17.67
C ALA A 185 -5.58 -29.16 17.35
N THR A 186 -6.71 -29.18 16.66
CA THR A 186 -7.35 -30.39 16.15
C THR A 186 -7.29 -30.35 14.62
N THR A 187 -7.15 -31.50 13.97
CA THR A 187 -7.18 -31.64 12.50
C THR A 187 -8.54 -32.12 11.99
N ASP A 188 -9.53 -32.25 12.86
CA ASP A 188 -10.85 -32.77 12.52
C ASP A 188 -11.77 -31.66 12.03
N ILE A 189 -12.12 -31.73 10.73
CA ILE A 189 -12.94 -30.73 10.05
C ILE A 189 -14.37 -30.67 10.62
N GLU A 190 -14.89 -31.78 11.15
CA GLU A 190 -16.26 -31.84 11.67
C GLU A 190 -16.37 -31.06 12.98
N VAL A 191 -15.31 -31.06 13.80
CA VAL A 191 -15.24 -30.29 15.05
C VAL A 191 -15.23 -28.78 14.74
N PHE A 192 -14.47 -28.32 13.75
CA PHE A 192 -14.49 -26.92 13.34
C PHE A 192 -15.89 -26.50 12.86
N ASN A 193 -16.52 -27.31 12.00
CA ASN A 193 -17.84 -27.01 11.47
C ASN A 193 -18.92 -26.94 12.56
N ALA A 194 -18.86 -27.81 13.57
CA ALA A 194 -19.76 -27.78 14.71
C ALA A 194 -19.60 -26.51 15.57
N VAL A 195 -18.36 -26.05 15.79
CA VAL A 195 -18.07 -24.82 16.54
C VAL A 195 -18.62 -23.61 15.79
N PHE A 196 -18.36 -23.48 14.49
CA PHE A 196 -18.84 -22.32 13.71
C PHE A 196 -20.36 -22.34 13.51
N LYS A 197 -20.98 -23.51 13.35
CA LYS A 197 -22.43 -23.63 13.28
C LYS A 197 -23.09 -23.16 14.59
N SER A 198 -22.55 -23.60 15.73
CA SER A 198 -23.05 -23.18 17.06
C SER A 198 -22.86 -21.68 17.30
N LEU A 199 -21.73 -21.10 16.86
CA LEU A 199 -21.50 -19.65 16.97
C LEU A 199 -22.49 -18.86 16.12
N LYS A 200 -22.78 -19.32 14.90
CA LYS A 200 -23.76 -18.67 14.01
C LYS A 200 -25.16 -18.67 14.63
N GLU A 201 -25.62 -19.82 15.13
CA GLU A 201 -26.95 -19.95 15.73
C GLU A 201 -27.12 -19.09 16.99
N HIS A 202 -26.07 -18.85 17.77
CA HIS A 202 -26.17 -18.14 19.05
C HIS A 202 -25.76 -16.66 19.02
N LEU A 203 -24.91 -16.22 18.08
CA LEU A 203 -24.41 -14.85 18.02
C LEU A 203 -25.06 -14.00 16.93
N LEU A 204 -25.68 -14.61 15.90
CA LEU A 204 -26.20 -13.89 14.74
C LEU A 204 -27.73 -13.92 14.62
N ASP A 205 -28.44 -14.84 15.28
CA ASP A 205 -29.90 -14.97 15.21
C ASP A 205 -30.64 -14.40 16.44
N ASN A 206 -30.25 -13.19 16.88
CA ASN A 206 -31.12 -12.32 17.71
C ASN A 206 -31.21 -10.93 17.09
#